data_AF-A0A3D3SAB9-F1
#
_entry.id   AF-A0A3D3SAB9-F1
#
_cell.length_a   1.000
_cell.length_b   1.000
_cell.length_c   1.000
_cell.angle_alpha   90.00
_cell.angle_beta   90.00
_cell.angle_gamma   90.00
#
_symmetry.space_group_name_H-M   'P 1'
#
loop_
_entity.id
_entity.type
_entity.pdbx_description
1 polymer ?
#
loop_
_entity_poly.entity_id
_entity_poly.type
_entity_poly.pdbx_seq_one_letter_code
_entity_poly.pdbx_strand_id
1 'polypeptide(L)'
;LKLKEISYIHAEGCSAGEMKHGPIALVTPEVPSVFLVPDGYLREKTISNIREIKARGGPVIAVGVEGDEETRKLADEFIPVPKADTRFYPFTMVVPLQLFAYFSALELGRDVDQPRNLAKSVTVE
;
A
#
# COMPACT_ATOMS: atom_id res chain seq x y z
N LEU A 1 -2.66 7.05 4.11
CA LEU A 1 -3.19 8.43 4.27
C LEU A 1 -3.83 8.95 2.99
N LYS A 2 -3.09 9.10 1.87
CA LYS A 2 -3.63 9.68 0.64
C LYS A 2 -4.96 9.07 0.17
N LEU A 3 -5.05 7.74 0.19
CA LEU A 3 -6.30 7.03 -0.15
C LEU A 3 -7.49 7.48 0.74
N LYS A 4 -7.29 7.62 2.07
CA LYS A 4 -8.32 8.15 2.97
C LYS A 4 -8.72 9.59 2.61
N GLU A 5 -7.75 10.44 2.30
CA GLU A 5 -7.98 11.87 2.05
C GLU A 5 -8.82 12.12 0.80
N ILE A 6 -8.44 11.51 -0.33
CA ILE A 6 -9.02 11.89 -1.64
C ILE A 6 -10.03 10.89 -2.19
N SER A 7 -9.99 9.61 -1.79
CA SER A 7 -10.96 8.61 -2.25
C SER A 7 -12.04 8.26 -1.21
N TYR A 8 -11.81 8.64 0.05
CA TYR A 8 -12.63 8.31 1.22
C TYR A 8 -12.71 6.81 1.55
N ILE A 9 -11.87 5.99 0.93
CA ILE A 9 -11.70 4.59 1.31
C ILE A 9 -10.99 4.54 2.65
N HIS A 10 -11.51 3.73 3.59
CA HIS A 10 -10.85 3.50 4.86
C HIS A 10 -9.55 2.70 4.64
N ALA A 11 -8.42 3.40 4.64
CA ALA A 11 -7.09 2.78 4.46
C ALA A 11 -6.19 2.98 5.68
N GLU A 12 -5.82 1.89 6.34
CA GLU A 12 -4.94 1.92 7.51
C GLU A 12 -3.51 1.51 7.14
N GLY A 13 -2.53 2.30 7.57
CA GLY A 13 -1.12 1.94 7.43
C GLY A 13 -0.67 1.21 8.69
N CYS A 14 -0.10 0.01 8.53
CA CYS A 14 0.42 -0.79 9.62
C CYS A 14 1.86 -1.22 9.32
N SER A 15 2.66 -1.43 10.37
CA SER A 15 3.95 -2.10 10.22
C SER A 15 3.71 -3.56 9.85
N ALA A 16 4.44 -4.07 8.85
CA ALA A 16 4.34 -5.47 8.46
C ALA A 16 4.64 -6.42 9.64
N GLY A 17 5.48 -6.01 10.60
CA GLY A 17 5.78 -6.80 11.80
C GLY A 17 4.61 -6.93 12.78
N GLU A 18 3.63 -6.02 12.72
CA GLU A 18 2.52 -5.97 13.68
C GLU A 18 1.29 -6.76 13.21
N MET A 19 1.33 -7.36 12.02
CA MET A 19 0.16 -8.03 11.42
C MET A 19 -0.49 -9.05 12.35
N LYS A 20 0.32 -9.88 13.03
CA LYS A 20 -0.17 -10.92 13.94
C LYS A 20 -0.73 -10.41 15.26
N HIS A 21 -0.49 -9.15 15.60
CA HIS A 21 -0.88 -8.55 16.87
C HIS A 21 -2.31 -7.95 16.84
N GLY A 22 -3.09 -8.24 15.79
CA GLY A 22 -4.48 -7.78 15.66
C GLY A 22 -4.93 -7.59 14.21
N PRO A 23 -4.20 -6.83 13.37
CA PRO A 23 -4.62 -6.47 12.01
C PRO A 23 -5.00 -7.66 11.12
N ILE A 24 -4.34 -8.81 11.31
CA ILE A 24 -4.62 -10.03 10.55
C ILE A 24 -6.05 -10.56 10.72
N ALA A 25 -6.76 -10.16 11.79
CA ALA A 25 -8.15 -10.53 12.01
C ALA A 25 -9.12 -9.82 11.04
N LEU A 26 -8.67 -8.74 10.38
CA LEU A 26 -9.47 -7.96 9.42
C LEU A 26 -9.31 -8.45 7.98
N VAL A 27 -8.54 -9.51 7.75
CA VAL A 27 -8.24 -10.01 6.41
C VAL A 27 -9.46 -10.73 5.86
N THR A 28 -9.98 -10.22 4.74
CA THR A 28 -11.09 -10.82 3.99
C THR A 28 -10.84 -10.75 2.49
N PRO A 29 -11.56 -11.53 1.66
CA PRO A 29 -11.48 -11.45 0.20
C PRO A 29 -11.85 -10.08 -0.39
N GLU A 30 -12.59 -9.25 0.34
CA GLU A 30 -13.09 -7.95 -0.11
C GLU A 30 -12.16 -6.78 0.23
N VAL A 31 -11.19 -6.98 1.14
CA VAL A 31 -10.31 -5.93 1.64
C VAL A 31 -8.86 -6.20 1.23
N PRO A 32 -8.36 -5.55 0.15
CA PRO A 32 -7.01 -5.78 -0.32
C PRO A 32 -5.96 -5.21 0.63
N SER A 33 -4.85 -5.94 0.79
CA SER A 33 -3.66 -5.48 1.50
C SER A 33 -2.61 -4.98 0.53
N VAL A 34 -2.12 -3.75 0.73
CA VAL A 34 -1.04 -3.16 -0.07
C VAL A 34 0.29 -3.33 0.65
N PHE A 35 1.26 -4.01 0.02
CA PHE A 35 2.59 -4.24 0.57
C PHE A 35 3.66 -3.44 -0.18
N LEU A 36 4.60 -2.86 0.57
CA LEU A 36 5.83 -2.28 0.04
C LEU A 36 6.97 -3.28 0.22
N VAL A 37 7.55 -3.74 -0.89
CA VAL A 37 8.52 -4.84 -0.92
C VAL A 37 9.87 -4.36 -1.49
N PRO A 38 10.70 -3.66 -0.69
CA PRO A 38 12.03 -3.25 -1.11
C PRO A 38 12.97 -4.46 -1.17
N ASP A 39 14.03 -4.39 -1.98
CA ASP A 39 15.05 -5.46 -2.09
C ASP A 39 16.12 -5.44 -0.96
N GLY A 40 15.74 -4.94 0.23
CA GLY A 40 16.60 -4.81 1.40
C GLY A 40 16.33 -5.82 2.52
N TYR A 41 16.87 -5.55 3.72
CA TYR A 41 16.84 -6.45 4.88
C TYR A 41 15.42 -6.80 5.40
N LEU A 42 14.39 -6.02 5.03
CA LEU A 42 13.01 -6.28 5.40
C LEU A 42 12.28 -7.20 4.42
N ARG A 43 12.86 -7.48 3.24
CA ARG A 43 12.18 -8.20 2.15
C ARG A 43 11.61 -9.54 2.58
N GLU A 44 12.44 -10.39 3.20
CA GLU A 44 12.02 -11.74 3.61
C GLU A 44 10.86 -11.70 4.62
N LYS A 45 10.91 -10.75 5.56
CA LYS A 45 9.83 -10.54 6.54
C LYS A 45 8.55 -10.09 5.84
N THR A 46 8.64 -9.14 4.92
CA THR A 46 7.50 -8.68 4.13
C THR A 46 6.88 -9.81 3.31
N ILE A 47 7.69 -10.65 2.66
CA ILE A 47 7.22 -11.80 1.88
C ILE A 47 6.52 -12.83 2.78
N SER A 48 7.04 -13.09 3.99
CA SER A 48 6.37 -13.95 4.97
C SER A 48 4.96 -13.42 5.29
N ASN A 49 4.81 -12.11 5.50
CA ASN A 49 3.51 -11.50 5.77
C ASN A 49 2.56 -11.58 4.58
N ILE A 50 3.07 -11.39 3.35
CA ILE A 50 2.28 -11.59 2.12
C ILE A 50 1.71 -13.00 2.08
N ARG A 51 2.54 -14.02 2.34
CA ARG A 51 2.08 -15.42 2.37
C ARG A 51 0.99 -15.65 3.41
N GLU A 52 1.07 -14.99 4.56
CA GLU A 52 0.06 -15.09 5.61
C GLU A 52 -1.28 -14.45 5.24
N ILE A 53 -1.25 -13.33 4.50
CA ILE A 53 -2.45 -12.71 3.94
C ILE A 53 -3.08 -13.63 2.90
N LYS A 54 -2.28 -14.14 1.96
CA LYS A 54 -2.74 -15.07 0.91
C LYS A 54 -3.33 -16.35 1.50
N ALA A 55 -2.71 -16.91 2.54
CA ALA A 55 -3.22 -18.09 3.24
C ALA A 55 -4.61 -17.89 3.87
N ARG A 56 -5.04 -16.64 4.08
CA ARG A 56 -6.36 -16.27 4.62
C ARG A 56 -7.31 -15.76 3.54
N GLY A 57 -6.94 -15.86 2.27
CA GLY A 57 -7.77 -15.41 1.14
C GLY A 57 -7.79 -13.90 0.94
N GLY A 58 -6.91 -13.15 1.61
CA GLY A 58 -6.81 -11.70 1.40
C GLY A 58 -6.14 -11.38 0.05
N PRO A 59 -6.69 -10.45 -0.74
CA PRO A 59 -6.04 -9.97 -1.96
C PRO A 59 -4.78 -9.17 -1.61
N VAL A 60 -3.73 -9.32 -2.41
CA VAL A 60 -2.44 -8.64 -2.22
C VAL A 60 -2.09 -7.80 -3.43
N ILE A 61 -1.90 -6.50 -3.20
CA ILE A 61 -1.26 -5.59 -4.15
C ILE A 61 0.15 -5.33 -3.64
N ALA A 62 1.18 -5.65 -4.42
CA ALA A 62 2.57 -5.45 -4.04
C ALA A 62 3.22 -4.36 -4.89
N VAL A 63 3.79 -3.34 -4.24
CA VAL A 63 4.74 -2.41 -4.85
C VAL A 63 6.14 -2.95 -4.58
N GLY A 64 6.83 -3.43 -5.61
CA GLY A 64 8.11 -4.12 -5.46
C GLY A 64 9.14 -3.71 -6.50
N VAL A 65 10.38 -4.12 -6.30
CA VAL A 65 11.48 -3.75 -7.20
C VAL A 65 11.37 -4.49 -8.53
N GLU A 66 11.66 -3.80 -9.64
CA GLU A 66 11.75 -4.40 -10.97
C GLU A 66 12.62 -5.67 -10.95
N GLY A 67 12.10 -6.76 -11.55
CA GLY A 67 12.75 -8.06 -11.57
C GLY A 67 12.52 -8.94 -10.34
N ASP A 68 11.75 -8.50 -9.33
CA ASP A 68 11.34 -9.35 -8.20
C ASP A 68 10.26 -10.37 -8.60
N GLU A 69 10.72 -11.45 -9.24
CA GLU A 69 9.87 -12.55 -9.71
C GLU A 69 9.16 -13.32 -8.60
N GLU A 70 9.73 -13.36 -7.39
CA GLU A 70 9.11 -14.05 -6.26
C GLU A 70 7.88 -13.26 -5.77
N THR A 71 8.06 -11.96 -5.54
CA THR A 71 6.96 -11.09 -5.09
C THR A 71 5.86 -11.00 -6.15
N ARG A 72 6.24 -10.89 -7.43
CA ARG A 72 5.31 -10.87 -8.56
C ARG A 72 4.42 -12.10 -8.64
N LYS A 73 4.94 -13.29 -8.31
CA LYS A 73 4.17 -14.55 -8.30
C LYS A 73 3.26 -14.69 -7.09
N LEU A 74 3.58 -14.03 -5.99
CA LEU A 74 2.81 -14.12 -4.73
C LEU A 74 1.65 -13.13 -4.68
N ALA A 75 1.83 -11.94 -5.27
CA ALA A 75 0.82 -10.90 -5.29
C ALA A 75 -0.26 -11.17 -6.35
N ASP A 76 -1.47 -10.66 -6.10
CA ASP A 76 -2.54 -10.63 -7.11
C ASP A 76 -2.27 -9.52 -8.13
N GLU A 77 -1.74 -8.39 -7.67
CA GLU A 77 -1.28 -7.28 -8.51
C GLU A 77 0.13 -6.85 -8.13
N PHE A 78 0.98 -6.61 -9.12
CA PHE A 78 2.38 -6.22 -8.91
C PHE A 78 2.69 -4.91 -9.63
N ILE A 79 3.12 -3.92 -8.86
CA ILE A 79 3.52 -2.59 -9.34
C ILE A 79 5.05 -2.48 -9.22
N PRO A 80 5.79 -2.55 -10.33
CA PRO A 80 7.24 -2.44 -10.30
C PRO A 80 7.70 -1.01 -10.01
N VAL A 81 8.79 -0.87 -9.26
CA VAL A 81 9.57 0.37 -9.15
C VAL A 81 11.03 0.13 -9.58
N PRO A 82 11.71 1.13 -10.15
CA PRO A 82 13.10 0.98 -10.57
C PRO A 82 14.01 0.55 -9.42
N LYS A 83 15.01 -0.26 -9.75
CA LYS A 83 16.07 -0.61 -8.80
C LYS A 83 16.83 0.64 -8.38
N ALA A 84 17.00 0.82 -7.08
CA ALA A 84 17.70 1.96 -6.50
C ALA A 84 18.49 1.51 -5.26
N ASP A 85 19.32 2.40 -4.72
CA ASP A 85 19.87 2.21 -3.39
C ASP A 85 18.72 2.16 -2.36
N THR A 86 18.83 1.29 -1.36
CA THR A 86 17.77 1.00 -0.39
C THR A 86 17.26 2.24 0.35
N ARG A 87 18.11 3.27 0.50
CA ARG A 87 17.77 4.56 1.11
C ARG A 87 16.74 5.36 0.29
N PHE A 88 16.61 5.07 -1.00
CA PHE A 88 15.71 5.78 -1.90
C PHE A 88 14.34 5.13 -2.10
N TYR A 89 14.15 3.88 -1.67
CA TYR A 89 12.85 3.22 -1.81
C TYR A 89 11.66 3.95 -1.20
N PRO A 90 11.78 4.66 -0.05
CA PRO A 90 10.68 5.47 0.45
C PRO A 90 10.18 6.50 -0.57
N PHE A 91 11.07 7.06 -1.39
CA PHE A 91 10.73 8.06 -2.41
C PHE A 91 10.20 7.43 -3.69
N THR A 92 10.78 6.31 -4.14
CA THR A 92 10.31 5.67 -5.38
C THR A 92 8.98 4.94 -5.17
N MET A 93 8.77 4.34 -4.00
CA MET A 93 7.55 3.58 -3.69
C MET A 93 6.36 4.47 -3.28
N VAL A 94 6.57 5.72 -2.86
CA VAL A 94 5.44 6.61 -2.53
C VAL A 94 4.71 7.10 -3.78
N VAL A 95 5.40 7.26 -4.91
CA VAL A 95 4.81 7.73 -6.18
C VAL A 95 3.66 6.83 -6.65
N PRO A 96 3.82 5.50 -6.79
CA PRO A 96 2.70 4.64 -7.18
C PRO A 96 1.57 4.65 -6.16
N LEU A 97 1.84 4.83 -4.85
CA LEU A 97 0.77 4.95 -3.84
C LEU A 97 -0.03 6.25 -3.99
N GLN A 98 0.64 7.36 -4.36
CA GLN A 98 -0.03 8.62 -4.66
C GLN A 98 -0.91 8.50 -5.91
N LEU A 99 -0.39 7.87 -6.97
CA LEU A 99 -1.15 7.61 -8.19
C LEU A 99 -2.32 6.66 -7.95
N PHE A 100 -2.13 5.61 -7.14
CA PHE A 100 -3.18 4.68 -6.76
C PHE A 100 -4.33 5.40 -6.06
N ALA A 101 -4.02 6.30 -5.12
CA ALA A 101 -5.04 7.12 -4.46
C ALA A 101 -5.74 8.08 -5.43
N TYR A 102 -4.97 8.70 -6.33
CA TYR A 102 -5.49 9.63 -7.35
C TYR A 102 -6.48 8.94 -8.29
N PHE A 103 -6.09 7.83 -8.91
CA PHE A 103 -6.97 7.09 -9.82
C PHE A 103 -8.16 6.47 -9.09
N SER A 104 -7.99 6.01 -7.84
CA SER A 104 -9.12 5.56 -7.02
C SER A 104 -10.13 6.68 -6.77
N ALA A 105 -9.67 7.90 -6.54
CA ALA A 105 -10.55 9.07 -6.33
C ALA A 105 -11.29 9.45 -7.62
N LEU A 106 -10.60 9.44 -8.77
CA LEU A 106 -11.22 9.70 -10.07
C LEU A 106 -12.31 8.67 -10.40
N GLU A 107 -12.04 7.38 -10.22
CA GLU A 107 -13.00 6.30 -10.46
C GLU A 107 -14.25 6.43 -9.58
N LEU A 108 -14.06 6.91 -8.34
CA LEU A 108 -15.15 7.16 -7.39
C LEU A 108 -15.83 8.52 -7.57
N GLY A 109 -15.46 9.31 -8.59
CA GLY A 109 -16.01 10.64 -8.86
C GLY A 109 -15.79 11.63 -7.72
N ARG A 110 -14.62 11.60 -7.07
CA ARG A 110 -14.28 12.48 -5.93
C ARG A 110 -13.53 13.73 -6.40
N ASP A 111 -13.75 14.83 -5.67
CA ASP A 111 -12.94 16.04 -5.81
C ASP A 111 -11.55 15.80 -5.21
N VAL A 112 -10.55 15.67 -6.07
CA VAL A 112 -9.16 15.40 -5.71
C VAL A 112 -8.49 16.64 -5.12
N ASP A 113 -8.82 17.83 -5.64
CA ASP A 113 -8.15 19.08 -5.29
C ASP A 113 -8.73 19.69 -4.00
N GLN A 114 -10.02 19.48 -3.76
CA GLN A 114 -10.75 19.95 -2.58
C GLN A 114 -11.50 18.80 -1.89
N PRO A 115 -10.78 17.84 -1.28
CA PRO A 115 -11.41 16.75 -0.53
C PRO A 115 -12.25 17.29 0.63
N ARG A 116 -13.41 16.67 0.85
CA ARG A 116 -14.37 17.10 1.87
C ARG A 116 -13.73 17.17 3.25
N ASN A 117 -14.13 18.17 4.03
CA ASN A 117 -13.73 18.36 5.43
C ASN A 117 -12.21 18.55 5.66
N LEU A 118 -11.41 18.79 4.61
CA LEU A 118 -9.99 19.07 4.72
C LEU A 118 -9.70 20.50 4.29
N ALA A 119 -8.76 21.13 4.99
CA ALA A 119 -8.17 22.40 4.61
C ALA A 119 -6.71 22.19 4.21
N LYS A 120 -6.17 23.03 3.32
CA LYS A 120 -4.78 22.93 2.87
C LYS A 120 -3.77 23.07 4.01
N SER A 121 -4.10 23.90 5.00
CA SER A 121 -3.35 24.12 6.22
C SER A 121 -4.34 24.39 7.35
N VAL A 122 -4.14 23.77 8.51
CA VAL A 122 -4.90 24.07 9.72
C VAL A 122 -4.19 25.23 10.43
N THR A 123 -4.84 26.39 10.51
CA THR A 123 -4.24 27.63 11.04
C THR A 123 -4.85 28.07 12.37
N VAL A 124 -5.81 27.31 12.90
CA VAL A 124 -6.50 27.56 14.17
C VAL A 124 -6.49 26.29 15.02
N GLU A 125 -6.34 26.45 16.34
CA GLU A 125 -6.45 25.36 17.32
C GLU A 125 -7.91 25.08 17.70
#